data_AF-A0A3B0VR19-F1
#
_entry.id   AF-A0A3B0VR19-F1
#
_cell.length_a   1.000
_cell.length_b   1.000
_cell.length_c   1.000
_cell.angle_alpha   90.00
_cell.angle_beta   90.00
_cell.angle_gamma   90.00
#
_symmetry.space_group_name_H-M   'P 1'
#
loop_
_entity.id
_entity.type
_entity.pdbx_description
1 polymer ?
#
loop_
_entity_poly.entity_id
_entity_poly.type
_entity_poly.pdbx_seq_one_letter_code
_entity_poly.pdbx_strand_id
1 'polypeptide(L)'
;MNDYQEAIERIRIVKAAHESELMSKANVVGVGIGFRHRGKTRTDDVVLVVLVEKKLPRAQLKPTDVIPGLIDGVRVDVQESGRIVPQI
;
A
#
# COMPACT_ATOMS: atom_id res chain seq x y z
N MET A 1 -16.16 -21.04 4.42
CA MET A 1 -15.50 -19.91 3.73
C MET A 1 -14.07 -19.85 4.26
N ASN A 2 -13.08 -19.69 3.38
CA ASN A 2 -11.68 -19.58 3.81
C ASN A 2 -11.45 -18.14 4.27
N ASP A 3 -11.01 -17.92 5.52
CA ASP A 3 -10.80 -16.60 6.12
C ASP A 3 -9.92 -15.69 5.23
N TYR A 4 -9.05 -16.30 4.43
CA TYR A 4 -8.20 -15.65 3.44
C TYR A 4 -8.98 -14.92 2.32
N GLN A 5 -10.06 -15.53 1.84
CA GLN A 5 -10.87 -14.96 0.75
C GLN A 5 -11.67 -13.75 1.24
N GLU A 6 -12.21 -13.82 2.46
CA GLU A 6 -12.93 -12.71 3.08
C GLU A 6 -12.00 -11.52 3.34
N ALA A 7 -10.78 -11.78 3.82
CA ALA A 7 -9.76 -10.75 3.97
C ALA A 7 -9.41 -10.09 2.62
N ILE A 8 -9.17 -10.86 1.57
CA ILE A 8 -8.87 -10.31 0.24
C ILE A 8 -10.03 -9.47 -0.30
N GLU A 9 -11.26 -9.93 -0.16
CA GLU A 9 -12.42 -9.19 -0.67
C GLU A 9 -12.63 -7.88 0.10
N ARG A 10 -12.46 -7.90 1.42
CA ARG A 10 -12.47 -6.68 2.23
C ARG A 10 -11.40 -5.69 1.76
N ILE A 11 -10.18 -6.16 1.54
CA ILE A 11 -9.08 -5.32 1.06
C ILE A 11 -9.38 -4.78 -0.35
N ARG A 12 -10.03 -5.58 -1.21
CA ARG A 12 -10.43 -5.17 -2.56
C ARG A 12 -11.43 -4.01 -2.53
N ILE A 13 -12.44 -4.09 -1.66
CA ILE A 13 -13.42 -3.02 -1.48
C ILE A 13 -12.74 -1.73 -0.99
N VAL A 14 -11.89 -1.84 0.05
CA VAL A 14 -11.15 -0.69 0.58
C VAL A 14 -10.19 -0.11 -0.46
N LYS A 15 -9.48 -0.97 -1.22
CA LYS A 15 -8.64 -0.54 -2.34
C LYS A 15 -9.47 0.29 -3.33
N ALA A 16 -10.59 -0.24 -3.82
CA ALA A 16 -11.39 0.46 -4.82
C ALA A 16 -11.92 1.81 -4.33
N ALA A 17 -12.26 1.93 -3.04
CA ALA A 17 -12.73 3.18 -2.44
C ALA A 17 -11.61 4.25 -2.30
N HIS A 18 -10.38 3.83 -1.99
CA HIS A 18 -9.27 4.75 -1.65
C HIS A 18 -8.18 4.86 -2.72
N GLU A 19 -8.23 4.05 -3.78
CA GLU A 19 -7.17 3.97 -4.80
C GLU A 19 -6.92 5.32 -5.46
N SER A 20 -7.96 6.05 -5.86
CA SER A 20 -7.79 7.37 -6.49
C SER A 20 -7.18 8.40 -5.55
N GLU A 21 -7.56 8.40 -4.27
CA GLU A 21 -6.97 9.29 -3.26
C GLU A 21 -5.50 8.94 -3.03
N LEU A 22 -5.18 7.66 -2.83
CA LEU A 22 -3.82 7.20 -2.61
C LEU A 22 -2.92 7.51 -3.81
N MET A 23 -3.40 7.28 -5.03
CA MET A 23 -2.67 7.59 -6.26
C MET A 23 -2.46 9.10 -6.47
N SER A 24 -3.25 9.96 -5.80
CA SER A 24 -3.06 11.42 -5.85
C SER A 24 -1.96 11.93 -4.89
N LYS A 25 -1.51 11.10 -3.94
CA LYS A 25 -0.47 11.48 -2.96
C LYS A 25 0.91 11.54 -3.61
N ALA A 26 1.75 12.44 -3.11
CA ALA A 26 3.12 12.57 -3.61
C ALA A 26 3.91 11.27 -3.41
N ASN A 27 4.66 10.87 -4.45
CA ASN A 27 5.50 9.67 -4.52
C ASN A 27 4.78 8.33 -4.65
N VAL A 28 3.44 8.28 -4.64
CA VAL A 28 2.71 7.02 -4.86
C VAL A 28 2.74 6.66 -6.35
N VAL A 29 3.15 5.43 -6.64
CA VAL A 29 3.26 4.90 -8.02
C VAL A 29 2.32 3.72 -8.27
N GLY A 30 1.72 3.15 -7.23
CA GLY A 30 0.76 2.07 -7.38
C GLY A 30 0.09 1.66 -6.08
N VAL A 31 -1.08 1.03 -6.19
CA VAL A 31 -1.83 0.44 -5.07
C VAL A 31 -2.23 -0.99 -5.44
N GLY A 32 -2.02 -1.93 -4.53
CA GLY A 32 -2.26 -3.35 -4.77
C GLY A 32 -2.67 -4.10 -3.52
N ILE A 33 -2.94 -5.39 -3.70
CA ILE A 33 -3.19 -6.33 -2.60
C ILE A 33 -2.02 -7.30 -2.58
N GLY A 34 -1.42 -7.49 -1.42
CA GLY A 34 -0.26 -8.35 -1.32
C GLY A 34 0.10 -8.67 0.11
N PHE A 35 1.28 -9.26 0.25
CA PHE A 35 1.81 -9.64 1.55
C PHE A 35 2.57 -8.48 2.18
N ARG A 36 2.42 -8.32 3.49
CA ARG A 36 3.16 -7.34 4.24
C ARG A 36 4.64 -7.72 4.32
N HIS A 37 5.51 -6.73 4.15
CA HIS A 37 6.94 -6.86 4.40
C HIS A 37 7.34 -6.16 5.69
N ARG A 38 8.11 -6.84 6.54
CA ARG A 38 8.78 -6.22 7.68
C ARG A 38 10.29 -6.36 7.50
N GLY A 39 10.95 -5.26 7.16
CA GLY A 39 12.37 -5.29 6.80
C GLY A 39 12.58 -6.11 5.53
N LYS A 40 13.37 -7.18 5.61
CA LYS A 40 13.66 -8.10 4.49
C LYS A 40 12.77 -9.34 4.46
N THR A 41 11.83 -9.47 5.41
CA THR A 41 11.04 -10.68 5.60
C THR A 41 9.59 -10.44 5.16
N ARG A 42 9.11 -11.26 4.24
CA ARG A 42 7.69 -11.35 3.88
C ARG A 42 6.93 -12.06 5.01
N THR A 43 5.78 -11.53 5.39
CA THR A 43 4.87 -12.14 6.37
C THR A 43 3.65 -12.71 5.66
N ASP A 44 2.89 -13.60 6.31
CA ASP A 44 1.69 -14.22 5.73
C ASP A 44 0.43 -13.33 5.83
N ASP A 45 0.58 -12.12 6.37
CA ASP A 45 -0.48 -11.12 6.47
C ASP A 45 -0.78 -10.50 5.09
N VAL A 46 -2.01 -10.71 4.59
CA VAL A 46 -2.52 -9.98 3.41
C VAL A 46 -2.92 -8.57 3.82
N VAL A 47 -2.43 -7.58 3.08
CA VAL A 47 -2.60 -6.16 3.37
C VAL A 47 -2.81 -5.37 2.08
N LEU A 48 -3.30 -4.14 2.24
CA LEU A 48 -3.24 -3.15 1.17
C LEU A 48 -1.79 -2.70 1.01
N VAL A 49 -1.21 -2.92 -0.16
CA VAL A 49 0.16 -2.51 -0.47
C VAL A 49 0.11 -1.20 -1.24
N VAL A 50 0.84 -0.19 -0.75
CA VAL A 50 1.04 1.07 -1.46
C VAL A 50 2.49 1.14 -1.90
N LEU A 51 2.69 1.20 -3.21
CA LEU A 51 4.00 1.33 -3.83
C LEU A 51 4.35 2.81 -3.95
N VAL A 52 5.52 3.16 -3.43
CA VAL A 52 6.09 4.50 -3.55
C VAL A 52 7.41 4.46 -4.30
N GLU A 53 7.73 5.53 -5.03
CA GLU A 53 9.02 5.66 -5.71
C GLU A 53 10.19 5.64 -4.71
N LYS A 54 10.02 6.34 -3.59
CA LYS A 54 11.02 6.44 -2.51
C LYS A 54 10.37 6.63 -1.14
N LYS A 55 10.88 5.95 -0.12
CA LYS A 55 10.52 6.20 1.29
C LYS A 55 11.24 7.44 1.79
N LEU A 56 10.45 8.47 2.06
CA LEU A 56 10.94 9.71 2.67
C LEU A 56 10.66 9.72 4.18
N PRO A 57 11.54 10.33 5.00
CA PRO A 57 11.23 10.62 6.39
C PRO A 57 9.95 11.45 6.52
N ARG A 58 9.17 11.23 7.58
CA ARG A 58 7.90 11.95 7.80
C ARG A 58 8.07 13.48 7.82
N ALA A 59 9.23 13.97 8.27
CA ALA A 59 9.55 15.40 8.26
C ALA A 59 9.69 16.00 6.85
N GLN A 60 9.90 15.17 5.83
CA GLN A 60 10.00 15.59 4.42
C GLN A 60 8.69 15.37 3.65
N LEU A 61 7.66 14.82 4.30
CA LEU A 61 6.34 14.60 3.70
C LEU A 61 5.38 15.68 4.20
N LYS A 62 4.49 16.14 3.32
CA LYS A 62 3.33 16.92 3.76
C LYS A 62 2.43 16.02 4.61
N PRO A 63 1.73 16.55 5.62
CA PRO A 63 0.80 15.76 6.42
C PRO A 63 -0.24 15.00 5.57
N THR A 64 -0.64 15.55 4.43
CA THR A 64 -1.57 14.95 3.47
C THR A 64 -0.98 13.78 2.68
N ASP A 65 0.33 13.78 2.46
CA ASP A 65 1.05 12.73 1.72
C ASP A 65 1.44 11.55 2.61
N VAL A 66 1.27 11.69 3.94
CA VAL A 66 1.47 10.58 4.86
C VAL A 66 0.36 9.55 4.64
N ILE A 67 0.78 8.33 4.30
CA ILE A 67 -0.13 7.20 4.16
C ILE A 67 -0.39 6.61 5.56
N PRO A 68 -1.65 6.50 6.00
CA PRO A 68 -1.97 5.86 7.27
C PRO A 68 -1.68 4.36 7.22
N GLY A 69 -1.25 3.77 8.33
CA GLY A 69 -0.99 2.32 8.42
C GLY A 69 -2.25 1.46 8.52
N LEU A 70 -3.42 2.08 8.58
CA LEU A 70 -4.73 1.44 8.68
C LEU A 70 -5.75 2.31 7.94
N ILE A 71 -6.51 1.72 7.02
CA ILE A 71 -7.60 2.37 6.28
C ILE A 71 -8.81 1.43 6.39
N ASP A 72 -9.93 1.91 6.94
CA ASP A 72 -11.17 1.12 7.10
C ASP A 72 -10.97 -0.25 7.78
N GLY A 73 -10.03 -0.31 8.72
CA GLY A 73 -9.63 -1.54 9.43
C GLY A 73 -8.76 -2.50 8.62
N VAL A 74 -8.39 -2.15 7.39
CA VAL A 74 -7.39 -2.86 6.58
C VAL A 74 -6.01 -2.29 6.86
N ARG A 75 -5.05 -3.18 7.18
CA ARG A 75 -3.65 -2.76 7.35
C ARG A 75 -3.06 -2.33 6.01
N VAL A 76 -2.27 -1.28 6.05
CA VAL A 76 -1.55 -0.75 4.89
C VAL A 76 -0.05 -0.98 5.07
N ASP A 77 0.59 -1.44 4.02
CA ASP A 77 2.05 -1.60 3.95
C ASP A 77 2.61 -0.74 2.83
N VAL A 78 3.53 0.17 3.17
CA VAL A 78 4.18 1.05 2.21
C VAL A 78 5.49 0.41 1.78
N GLN A 79 5.60 0.08 0.50
CA GLN A 79 6.75 -0.58 -0.09
C GLN A 79 7.41 0.34 -1.12
N GLU A 80 8.74 0.39 -1.10
CA GLU A 80 9.51 1.17 -2.07
C GLU A 80 9.75 0.29 -3.30
N SER A 81 9.26 0.69 -4.47
CA SER A 81 9.53 -0.03 -5.72
C SER A 81 10.76 0.51 -6.46
N GLY A 82 11.21 1.71 -6.13
CA GLY A 82 12.06 2.50 -7.02
C GLY A 82 11.28 2.96 -8.27
N ARG A 83 12.02 3.47 -9.26
CA ARG A 83 11.44 3.98 -10.51
C ARG A 83 11.00 2.83 -11.40
N ILE A 84 9.69 2.69 -11.61
CA ILE A 84 9.14 1.68 -12.53
C ILE A 84 9.35 2.19 -13.95
N VAL A 85 10.18 1.50 -14.74
CA VAL A 85 10.38 1.77 -16.16
C VAL A 85 9.85 0.59 -16.98
N PRO A 86 9.19 0.82 -18.13
CA PRO A 86 8.85 -0.25 -19.06
C PRO A 86 10.13 -1.00 -19.49
N GLN A 87 10.11 -2.33 -19.46
CA GLN A 87 11.10 -3.10 -20.21
C GLN A 87 10.69 -3.11 -21.68
N ILE A 88 11.57 -2.57 -22.52
CA ILE A 88 11.49 -2.55 -23.98
C ILE A 88 12.11 -3.82 -24.56
#